data_AF-A0A8C4QYM4-F1
#
_entry.id   AF-A0A8C4QYM4-F1
#
_cell.length_a   1.000
_cell.length_b   1.000
_cell.length_c   1.000
_cell.angle_alpha   90.00
_cell.angle_beta   90.00
_cell.angle_gamma   90.00
#
_symmetry.space_group_name_H-M   'P 1'
#
loop_
_entity.id
_entity.type
_entity.pdbx_description
1 polymer ?
#
loop_
_entity_poly.entity_id
_entity_poly.type
_entity_poly.pdbx_seq_one_letter_code
_entity_poly.pdbx_strand_id
1 'polypeptide(L)'
;PSQTHWPAPGLRRWKSPPTCVAERTWAMASGCEVEWRFVVNESPDLKYLHIPIHILLYLEFLHYLIFFCTPLLHLCHKKHIKRLLTGWIWPIHLMQMHNQLRYCAGWMNAVSPVSCTSTGGPGFKGAQGQPGMPGRGVSVGLLLVKHSQSEDVPQCPLNMPHLWDGYSLFYVEGSETAHNQDLGLAGSCLPRFNTMPFVYCNVNEVCNYASRNDKSYWLSTNAPIPMMPVAEDAIQAYISRCTVCEAPSVAIAMHSQSRSIPPCPRGYRSLWIGYSFLMHTAAGGEGGGQSLSSPGSCLEDFRSTPFVECQGARGTCHYFTNKYSFWLTAIDETRQFDADPIPETLKAGQPRSRASRCQVCMKNL
;
A
#
# COMPACT_ATOMS: atom_id res chain seq x y z
N PRO A 1 -52.98 -1.61 44.73
CA PRO A 1 -53.25 -1.66 43.28
C PRO A 1 -52.15 -2.49 42.59
N SER A 2 -52.14 -3.79 42.88
CA SER A 2 -52.78 -4.87 42.09
C SER A 2 -51.77 -5.47 41.10
N GLN A 3 -50.93 -6.34 41.67
CA GLN A 3 -50.32 -7.47 40.96
C GLN A 3 -51.41 -8.51 40.66
N THR A 4 -51.38 -9.08 39.46
CA THR A 4 -52.08 -10.31 39.10
C THR A 4 -51.13 -11.25 38.37
N HIS A 5 -51.36 -12.54 38.57
CA HIS A 5 -50.38 -13.62 38.63
C HIS A 5 -51.00 -14.85 37.92
N TRP A 6 -50.17 -15.64 37.19
CA TRP A 6 -50.31 -17.08 36.79
C TRP A 6 -51.15 -17.49 35.56
N PRO A 7 -50.98 -18.72 34.97
CA PRO A 7 -49.88 -19.72 35.05
C PRO A 7 -49.38 -20.33 33.70
N ALA A 8 -48.34 -21.19 33.78
CA ALA A 8 -47.71 -22.01 32.74
C ALA A 8 -48.52 -23.27 32.32
N PRO A 9 -48.07 -24.06 31.30
CA PRO A 9 -47.37 -25.31 31.66
C PRO A 9 -46.28 -25.82 30.68
N GLY A 10 -45.38 -26.66 31.21
CA GLY A 10 -44.97 -27.91 30.52
C GLY A 10 -43.58 -28.01 29.91
N LEU A 11 -42.59 -28.42 30.71
CA LEU A 11 -41.26 -28.89 30.27
C LEU A 11 -41.33 -30.12 29.35
N ARG A 12 -40.42 -30.18 28.37
CA ARG A 12 -39.62 -31.41 28.12
C ARG A 12 -38.17 -31.06 27.77
N ARG A 13 -37.27 -31.71 28.49
CA ARG A 13 -35.83 -31.48 28.61
C ARG A 13 -35.09 -32.41 27.64
N TRP A 14 -34.11 -31.90 26.88
CA TRP A 14 -32.96 -32.69 26.43
C TRP A 14 -31.68 -31.89 26.70
N LYS A 15 -30.72 -32.56 27.33
CA LYS A 15 -29.46 -32.02 27.85
C LYS A 15 -28.45 -31.79 26.72
N SER A 16 -27.73 -30.68 26.77
CA SER A 16 -26.37 -30.53 26.23
C SER A 16 -25.52 -29.70 27.22
N PRO A 17 -24.28 -30.10 27.54
CA PRO A 17 -23.37 -29.40 28.47
C PRO A 17 -22.34 -28.53 27.70
N PRO A 18 -21.43 -27.84 28.39
CA PRO A 18 -21.41 -26.40 28.64
C PRO A 18 -20.56 -25.58 27.63
N THR A 19 -20.93 -24.32 27.38
CA THR A 19 -20.00 -23.32 26.82
C THR A 19 -19.72 -22.27 27.89
N CYS A 20 -18.47 -22.25 28.37
CA CYS A 20 -17.97 -21.28 29.33
C CYS A 20 -17.76 -19.91 28.66
N VAL A 21 -18.27 -18.88 29.32
CA VAL A 21 -17.93 -17.47 29.18
C VAL A 21 -16.86 -17.14 30.22
N ALA A 22 -15.82 -16.39 29.85
CA ALA A 22 -15.01 -15.53 30.74
C ALA A 22 -14.19 -14.57 29.87
N GLU A 23 -14.45 -13.27 29.85
CA GLU A 23 -13.98 -12.23 30.79
C GLU A 23 -12.44 -12.12 30.88
N ARG A 24 -11.93 -10.94 30.48
CA ARG A 24 -10.52 -10.54 30.57
C ARG A 24 -10.27 -9.90 31.93
N THR A 25 -9.30 -10.43 32.66
CA THR A 25 -8.57 -9.69 33.71
C THR A 25 -7.07 -9.92 33.57
N TRP A 26 -6.31 -8.84 33.69
CA TRP A 26 -4.85 -8.79 33.60
C TRP A 26 -4.19 -9.28 34.89
N ALA A 27 -3.09 -10.03 34.77
CA ALA A 27 -1.99 -10.05 35.74
C ALA A 27 -0.70 -10.55 35.07
N MET A 28 0.41 -9.86 35.36
CA MET A 28 1.77 -10.11 34.88
C MET A 28 2.40 -11.38 35.52
N ALA A 29 3.23 -12.12 34.77
CA ALA A 29 4.62 -12.45 35.12
C ALA A 29 5.22 -13.55 34.20
N SER A 30 6.46 -13.28 33.77
CA SER A 30 7.58 -14.21 33.49
C SER A 30 7.44 -15.36 32.47
N GLY A 31 8.09 -15.18 31.32
CA GLY A 31 9.01 -16.14 30.68
C GLY A 31 8.49 -17.52 30.25
N CYS A 32 8.33 -17.73 28.94
CA CYS A 32 8.89 -18.86 28.17
C CYS A 32 8.38 -18.85 26.72
N GLU A 33 9.25 -19.29 25.80
CA GLU A 33 9.07 -19.41 24.35
C GLU A 33 7.79 -20.16 23.93
N VAL A 34 7.15 -19.68 22.86
CA VAL A 34 6.02 -20.33 22.20
C VAL A 34 6.54 -21.18 21.04
N GLU A 35 6.56 -22.49 21.22
CA GLU A 35 6.84 -23.49 20.19
C GLU A 35 5.53 -23.91 19.49
N TRP A 36 5.47 -23.79 18.16
CA TRP A 36 4.33 -24.22 17.35
C TRP A 36 4.39 -25.73 17.07
N ARG A 37 3.47 -26.52 17.64
CA ARG A 37 3.24 -27.91 17.22
C ARG A 37 2.14 -28.00 16.17
N PHE A 38 2.50 -28.42 14.95
CA PHE A 38 1.58 -28.93 13.95
C PHE A 38 1.44 -30.45 14.12
N VAL A 39 0.21 -30.93 14.34
CA VAL A 39 -0.11 -32.37 14.34
C VAL A 39 -0.61 -32.73 12.94
N VAL A 40 0.19 -33.48 12.18
CA VAL A 40 -0.21 -34.08 10.90
C VAL A 40 -0.47 -35.56 11.15
N ASN A 41 -1.64 -36.03 10.71
CA ASN A 41 -2.13 -37.39 10.88
C ASN A 41 -1.79 -38.18 9.60
N GLU A 42 -0.80 -39.07 9.63
CA GLU A 42 -0.49 -39.97 8.52
C GLU A 42 -0.29 -41.42 9.00
N SER A 43 -1.06 -42.32 8.39
CA SER A 43 -0.97 -43.79 8.52
C SER A 43 0.26 -44.35 7.78
N PRO A 44 0.70 -45.58 8.09
CA PRO A 44 2.09 -46.02 7.95
C PRO A 44 2.34 -46.67 6.59
N ASP A 45 3.38 -46.23 5.86
CA ASP A 45 4.21 -47.06 4.99
C ASP A 45 5.24 -46.17 4.27
N LEU A 46 6.49 -46.09 4.76
CA LEU A 46 7.67 -45.80 3.94
C LEU A 46 8.97 -46.09 4.70
N LYS A 47 9.74 -47.03 4.16
CA LYS A 47 11.04 -47.49 4.68
C LYS A 47 12.15 -46.47 4.35
N TYR A 48 13.05 -46.32 5.31
CA TYR A 48 14.28 -45.51 5.33
C TYR A 48 15.11 -45.53 4.03
N LEU A 49 15.52 -44.34 3.56
CA LEU A 49 16.68 -44.15 2.68
C LEU A 49 17.64 -43.14 3.35
N HIS A 50 18.75 -43.64 3.90
CA HIS A 50 19.81 -42.83 4.49
C HIS A 50 20.64 -42.16 3.38
N ILE A 51 20.70 -40.83 3.36
CA ILE A 51 21.63 -40.06 2.50
C ILE A 51 22.82 -39.62 3.35
N PRO A 52 24.08 -39.91 2.96
CA PRO A 52 25.27 -39.54 3.74
C PRO A 52 25.61 -38.05 3.65
N ILE A 53 26.01 -37.48 4.78
CA ILE A 53 26.25 -36.05 5.09
C ILE A 53 27.26 -35.34 4.13
N HIS A 54 28.06 -36.07 3.35
CA HIS A 54 29.01 -35.47 2.40
C HIS A 54 28.35 -34.76 1.19
N ILE A 55 27.10 -35.07 0.85
CA ILE A 55 26.40 -34.46 -0.30
C ILE A 55 25.80 -33.08 0.03
N LEU A 56 25.49 -32.82 1.31
CA LEU A 56 24.97 -31.52 1.76
C LEU A 56 26.06 -30.44 1.80
N LEU A 57 27.31 -30.81 2.09
CA LEU A 57 28.44 -29.87 2.13
C LEU A 57 28.91 -29.39 0.74
N TYR A 58 28.62 -30.14 -0.33
CA TYR A 58 28.97 -29.74 -1.70
C TYR A 58 27.99 -28.69 -2.28
N LEU A 59 26.74 -28.67 -1.81
CA LEU A 59 25.70 -27.76 -2.29
C LEU A 59 25.77 -26.37 -1.63
N GLU A 60 26.29 -26.26 -0.40
CA GLU A 60 26.55 -24.97 0.24
C GLU A 60 27.81 -24.27 -0.34
N PHE A 61 28.83 -25.03 -0.74
CA PHE A 61 30.05 -24.47 -1.34
C PHE A 61 29.81 -23.85 -2.73
N LEU A 62 28.88 -24.40 -3.52
CA LEU A 62 28.51 -23.85 -4.83
C LEU A 62 27.66 -22.57 -4.74
N HIS A 63 26.84 -22.43 -3.70
CA HIS A 63 26.07 -21.19 -3.48
C HIS A 63 26.99 -20.01 -3.11
N TYR A 64 28.06 -20.27 -2.35
CA TYR A 64 29.02 -19.24 -1.95
C TYR A 64 29.85 -18.70 -3.13
N LEU A 65 30.23 -19.55 -4.09
CA LEU A 65 31.01 -19.14 -5.28
C LEU A 65 30.21 -18.30 -6.29
N ILE A 66 28.89 -18.50 -6.38
CA ILE A 66 28.03 -17.79 -7.33
C ILE A 66 27.64 -16.39 -6.81
N PHE A 67 27.48 -16.24 -5.49
CA PHE A 67 27.06 -14.97 -4.88
C PHE A 67 28.21 -14.00 -4.54
N PHE A 68 29.43 -14.48 -4.28
CA PHE A 68 30.55 -13.60 -3.88
C PHE A 68 31.50 -13.17 -5.01
N CYS A 69 31.45 -13.80 -6.20
CA CYS A 69 32.33 -13.42 -7.33
C CYS A 69 31.69 -12.45 -8.35
N THR A 70 30.46 -12.00 -8.12
CA THR A 70 29.68 -11.23 -9.10
C THR A 70 29.81 -9.69 -9.08
N PRO A 71 30.47 -9.00 -8.11
CA PRO A 71 30.61 -7.54 -8.17
C PRO A 71 32.05 -7.02 -8.45
N LEU A 72 32.85 -7.71 -9.27
CA LEU A 72 34.20 -7.24 -9.68
C LEU A 72 34.37 -7.04 -11.20
N LEU A 73 33.28 -6.96 -11.97
CA LEU A 73 33.30 -6.87 -13.44
C LEU A 73 32.70 -5.57 -14.01
N HIS A 74 32.83 -4.46 -13.29
CA HIS A 74 32.57 -3.11 -13.81
C HIS A 74 33.84 -2.26 -13.73
N LEU A 75 34.79 -2.51 -14.63
CA LEU A 75 35.82 -1.58 -15.11
C LEU A 75 36.81 -2.30 -16.05
N CYS A 76 36.40 -2.66 -17.27
CA CYS A 76 37.27 -2.54 -18.45
C CYS A 76 36.50 -2.88 -19.73
N HIS A 77 36.51 -1.95 -20.67
CA HIS A 77 35.91 -2.08 -21.99
C HIS A 77 36.87 -2.84 -22.92
N LYS A 78 36.46 -4.00 -23.45
CA LYS A 78 36.56 -4.41 -24.88
C LYS A 78 36.43 -5.93 -25.07
N LYS A 79 35.27 -6.33 -25.58
CA LYS A 79 35.14 -7.05 -26.87
C LYS A 79 36.00 -8.31 -27.07
N HIS A 80 36.00 -9.29 -26.15
CA HIS A 80 36.43 -10.67 -26.50
C HIS A 80 35.90 -11.84 -25.62
N ILE A 81 34.95 -11.60 -24.68
CA ILE A 81 34.44 -12.63 -23.73
C ILE A 81 32.93 -12.95 -23.97
N LYS A 82 32.50 -13.01 -25.23
CA LYS A 82 31.17 -13.55 -25.60
C LYS A 82 31.25 -14.86 -26.39
N ARG A 83 32.44 -15.44 -26.51
CA ARG A 83 32.69 -16.66 -27.31
C ARG A 83 33.14 -17.88 -26.50
N LEU A 84 33.10 -17.82 -25.17
CA LEU A 84 33.55 -18.92 -24.28
C LEU A 84 32.46 -19.47 -23.34
N LEU A 85 31.23 -18.92 -23.33
CA LEU A 85 30.15 -19.36 -22.42
C LEU A 85 28.89 -19.89 -23.12
N THR A 86 28.92 -20.06 -24.44
CA THR A 86 27.79 -20.65 -25.21
C THR A 86 28.20 -21.86 -26.05
N GLY A 87 29.33 -22.49 -25.74
CA GLY A 87 29.95 -23.46 -26.64
C GLY A 87 30.01 -24.92 -26.20
N TRP A 88 30.07 -25.25 -24.91
CA TRP A 88 30.62 -26.57 -24.53
C TRP A 88 30.07 -27.24 -23.25
N ILE A 89 28.90 -26.84 -22.72
CA ILE A 89 28.37 -27.46 -21.47
C ILE A 89 26.91 -27.95 -21.57
N TRP A 90 26.19 -27.63 -22.66
CA TRP A 90 24.78 -28.04 -22.83
C TRP A 90 24.44 -29.26 -23.72
N PRO A 91 25.36 -29.88 -24.51
CA PRO A 91 24.97 -31.07 -25.29
C PRO A 91 25.26 -32.44 -24.64
N ILE A 92 25.91 -32.53 -23.46
CA ILE A 92 26.41 -33.82 -22.93
C ILE A 92 25.49 -34.44 -21.86
N HIS A 93 24.59 -33.69 -21.23
CA HIS A 93 23.68 -34.22 -20.20
C HIS A 93 22.28 -34.65 -20.70
N LEU A 94 21.90 -34.35 -21.94
CA LEU A 94 20.61 -34.77 -22.50
C LEU A 94 20.62 -36.15 -23.19
N MET A 95 21.79 -36.78 -23.37
CA MET A 95 21.91 -38.08 -24.04
C MET A 95 22.11 -39.27 -23.08
N GLN A 96 21.84 -39.09 -21.78
CA GLN A 96 22.01 -40.14 -20.76
C GLN A 96 20.82 -40.31 -19.79
N MET A 97 19.67 -39.65 -20.05
CA MET A 97 18.38 -39.94 -19.39
C MET A 97 17.34 -40.60 -20.31
N HIS A 98 17.64 -40.79 -21.60
CA HIS A 98 16.72 -41.42 -22.54
C HIS A 98 16.93 -42.94 -22.73
N ASN A 99 17.89 -43.53 -22.01
CA ASN A 99 18.27 -44.94 -22.14
C ASN A 99 18.05 -45.78 -20.86
N GLN A 100 17.29 -45.26 -19.89
CA GLN A 100 16.84 -45.98 -18.69
C GLN A 100 15.30 -46.09 -18.58
N LEU A 101 14.56 -45.68 -19.63
CA LEU A 101 13.10 -45.83 -19.74
C LEU A 101 12.67 -46.91 -20.76
N ARG A 102 13.60 -47.72 -21.28
CA ARG A 102 13.32 -48.85 -22.18
C ARG A 102 13.53 -50.24 -21.56
N TYR A 103 13.62 -50.34 -20.23
CA TYR A 103 13.82 -51.61 -19.52
C TYR A 103 12.67 -52.04 -18.58
N CYS A 104 11.48 -51.45 -18.70
CA CYS A 104 10.27 -51.90 -17.98
C CYS A 104 9.00 -52.04 -18.85
N ALA A 105 9.15 -52.09 -20.18
CA ALA A 105 8.04 -52.23 -21.12
C ALA A 105 8.23 -53.46 -22.04
N GLY A 106 8.52 -54.61 -21.44
CA GLY A 106 8.91 -55.80 -22.21
C GLY A 106 8.65 -57.14 -21.57
N TRP A 107 7.77 -57.26 -20.57
CA TRP A 107 7.34 -58.56 -20.02
C TRP A 107 5.92 -58.43 -19.49
N MET A 108 4.93 -58.59 -20.37
CA MET A 108 3.59 -59.08 -20.07
C MET A 108 2.76 -58.97 -21.35
N ASN A 109 2.69 -60.07 -22.10
CA ASN A 109 1.52 -60.43 -22.90
C ASN A 109 1.57 -61.92 -23.26
N ALA A 110 0.40 -62.55 -23.19
CA ALA A 110 0.00 -63.88 -23.68
C ALA A 110 0.15 -65.09 -22.74
N VAL A 111 -0.87 -65.30 -21.88
CA VAL A 111 -1.53 -66.61 -21.72
C VAL A 111 -3.05 -66.39 -21.61
N SER A 112 -3.81 -67.20 -22.36
CA SER A 112 -5.23 -67.13 -22.72
C SER A 112 -6.24 -67.41 -21.57
N PRO A 113 -7.56 -67.17 -21.76
CA PRO A 113 -8.54 -67.00 -20.68
C PRO A 113 -9.27 -68.31 -20.30
N VAL A 114 -9.73 -68.38 -19.05
CA VAL A 114 -10.78 -69.32 -18.60
C VAL A 114 -11.76 -68.56 -17.72
N SER A 115 -13.06 -68.64 -18.05
CA SER A 115 -14.14 -68.01 -17.30
C SER A 115 -14.48 -68.79 -16.04
N CYS A 116 -14.70 -68.10 -14.92
CA CYS A 116 -15.58 -68.57 -13.85
C CYS A 116 -16.46 -67.42 -13.32
N THR A 117 -17.68 -67.80 -13.03
CA THR A 117 -18.95 -67.14 -12.69
C THR A 117 -18.97 -66.01 -11.64
N SER A 118 -20.04 -65.22 -11.76
CA SER A 118 -20.49 -64.03 -11.04
C SER A 118 -20.43 -64.01 -9.50
N THR A 119 -19.92 -62.90 -8.97
CA THR A 119 -20.27 -62.31 -7.66
C THR A 119 -20.49 -60.80 -7.83
N GLY A 120 -21.54 -60.25 -7.20
CA GLY A 120 -22.18 -58.97 -7.53
C GLY A 120 -21.28 -57.74 -7.63
N GLY A 121 -21.61 -56.84 -8.58
CA GLY A 121 -20.87 -55.62 -8.84
C GLY A 121 -20.89 -54.64 -7.65
N PRO A 122 -19.83 -53.83 -7.45
CA PRO A 122 -19.83 -52.74 -6.46
C PRO A 122 -20.99 -51.79 -6.72
N GLY A 123 -21.71 -51.39 -5.67
CA GLY A 123 -22.80 -50.43 -5.77
C GLY A 123 -22.34 -49.10 -6.41
N PHE A 124 -23.23 -48.47 -7.18
CA PHE A 124 -22.94 -47.21 -7.87
C PHE A 124 -22.42 -46.16 -6.90
N LYS A 125 -21.31 -45.50 -7.26
CA LYS A 125 -20.77 -44.36 -6.50
C LYS A 125 -21.86 -43.30 -6.39
N GLY A 126 -22.14 -42.85 -5.17
CA GLY A 126 -23.15 -41.81 -4.91
C GLY A 126 -22.90 -40.56 -5.75
N ALA A 127 -23.97 -39.86 -6.11
CA ALA A 127 -23.88 -38.64 -6.90
C ALA A 127 -22.93 -37.63 -6.25
N GLN A 128 -22.14 -36.94 -7.08
CA GLN A 128 -21.24 -35.89 -6.61
C GLN A 128 -22.05 -34.83 -5.86
N GLY A 129 -21.59 -34.46 -4.66
CA GLY A 129 -22.21 -33.38 -3.88
C GLY A 129 -22.26 -32.08 -4.68
N GLN A 130 -23.28 -31.25 -4.39
CA GLN A 130 -23.40 -29.95 -5.05
C GLN A 130 -22.11 -29.12 -4.85
N PRO A 131 -21.67 -28.37 -5.88
CA PRO A 131 -20.57 -27.43 -5.71
C PRO A 131 -20.84 -26.50 -4.52
N GLY A 132 -19.84 -26.32 -3.67
CA GLY A 132 -19.92 -25.37 -2.56
C GLY A 132 -20.23 -23.97 -3.09
N MET A 133 -20.89 -23.14 -2.27
CA MET A 133 -21.16 -21.74 -2.65
C MET A 133 -19.84 -21.05 -3.03
N PRO A 134 -19.83 -20.21 -4.09
CA PRO A 134 -18.68 -19.40 -4.41
C PRO A 134 -18.25 -18.63 -3.17
N GLY A 135 -16.97 -18.70 -2.80
CA GLY A 135 -16.44 -17.90 -1.70
C GLY A 135 -16.75 -16.43 -1.96
N ARG A 136 -17.18 -15.69 -0.92
CA ARG A 136 -17.30 -14.24 -1.00
C ARG A 136 -15.97 -13.68 -1.47
N GLY A 137 -15.95 -13.01 -2.63
CA GLY A 137 -14.76 -12.36 -3.15
C GLY A 137 -14.17 -11.46 -2.06
N VAL A 138 -12.91 -11.70 -1.71
CA VAL A 138 -12.19 -10.86 -0.76
C VAL A 138 -12.02 -9.50 -1.43
N SER A 139 -12.79 -8.50 -1.00
CA SER A 139 -12.50 -7.09 -1.30
C SER A 139 -11.09 -6.83 -0.81
N VAL A 140 -10.15 -6.61 -1.72
CA VAL A 140 -8.83 -6.09 -1.35
C VAL A 140 -9.10 -4.65 -0.94
N GLY A 141 -9.03 -4.35 0.36
CA GLY A 141 -9.36 -3.03 0.92
C GLY A 141 -8.38 -1.96 0.46
N LEU A 142 -8.57 -1.46 -0.77
CA LEU A 142 -7.84 -0.32 -1.33
C LEU A 142 -8.40 0.96 -0.72
N LEU A 143 -7.54 1.95 -0.53
CA LEU A 143 -7.91 3.21 0.10
C LEU A 143 -7.88 4.34 -0.94
N LEU A 144 -8.88 5.21 -0.87
CA LEU A 144 -8.89 6.50 -1.54
C LEU A 144 -8.87 7.59 -0.48
N VAL A 145 -7.97 8.56 -0.64
CA VAL A 145 -7.92 9.75 0.21
C VAL A 145 -8.36 10.96 -0.59
N LYS A 146 -9.18 11.81 0.04
CA LYS A 146 -9.62 13.07 -0.53
C LYS A 146 -9.41 14.20 0.46
N HIS A 147 -8.80 15.29 0.01
CA HIS A 147 -8.58 16.52 0.79
C HIS A 147 -9.48 17.63 0.26
N SER A 148 -10.15 18.37 1.14
CA SER A 148 -11.14 19.38 0.73
C SER A 148 -10.57 20.76 0.43
N GLN A 149 -9.35 21.06 0.88
CA GLN A 149 -8.78 22.42 0.90
C GLN A 149 -9.73 23.44 1.56
N SER A 150 -10.53 22.97 2.53
CA SER A 150 -11.52 23.76 3.29
C SER A 150 -11.69 23.21 4.71
N GLU A 151 -12.42 23.93 5.54
CA GLU A 151 -12.78 23.51 6.90
C GLU A 151 -13.82 22.38 6.93
N ASP A 152 -14.48 22.15 5.79
CA ASP A 152 -15.52 21.15 5.61
C ASP A 152 -14.91 19.80 5.22
N VAL A 153 -15.46 18.72 5.78
CA VAL A 153 -15.04 17.36 5.48
C VAL A 153 -15.50 16.97 4.07
N PRO A 154 -14.58 16.56 3.17
CA PRO A 154 -14.97 16.13 1.83
C PRO A 154 -15.75 14.82 1.91
N GLN A 155 -16.72 14.65 1.02
CA GLN A 155 -17.51 13.41 0.96
C GLN A 155 -16.79 12.32 0.16
N CYS A 156 -16.94 11.07 0.60
CA CYS A 156 -16.51 9.92 -0.19
C CYS A 156 -17.31 9.83 -1.50
N PRO A 157 -16.67 9.46 -2.63
CA PRO A 157 -17.39 9.24 -3.88
C PRO A 157 -18.43 8.12 -3.77
N LEU A 158 -19.40 8.11 -4.68
CA LEU A 158 -20.47 7.11 -4.73
C LEU A 158 -19.91 5.67 -4.70
N ASN A 159 -20.57 4.84 -3.89
CA ASN A 159 -20.24 3.42 -3.67
C ASN A 159 -18.85 3.17 -3.07
N MET A 160 -18.32 4.12 -2.30
CA MET A 160 -17.11 3.93 -1.50
C MET A 160 -17.45 4.16 -0.03
N PRO A 161 -17.45 3.10 0.81
CA PRO A 161 -17.66 3.23 2.24
C PRO A 161 -16.66 4.22 2.85
N HIS A 162 -17.18 5.12 3.69
CA HIS A 162 -16.37 5.98 4.55
C HIS A 162 -15.66 5.15 5.62
N LEU A 163 -14.40 5.49 5.92
CA LEU A 163 -13.63 4.86 7.00
C LEU A 163 -13.37 5.84 8.15
N TRP A 164 -12.75 7.00 7.88
CA TRP A 164 -12.56 8.07 8.88
C TRP A 164 -12.35 9.43 8.23
N ASP A 165 -12.50 10.46 9.07
CA ASP A 165 -12.20 11.85 8.73
C ASP A 165 -11.03 12.36 9.54
N GLY A 166 -10.37 13.39 9.03
CA GLY A 166 -9.21 13.95 9.69
C GLY A 166 -8.81 15.34 9.20
N TYR A 167 -7.54 15.64 9.44
CA TYR A 167 -6.83 16.84 9.03
C TYR A 167 -5.71 16.47 8.08
N SER A 168 -5.48 17.34 7.10
CA SER A 168 -4.62 17.07 5.95
C SER A 168 -3.16 17.33 6.29
N LEU A 169 -2.48 16.33 6.86
CA LEU A 169 -1.05 16.38 7.10
C LEU A 169 -0.31 16.40 5.76
N PHE A 170 0.58 17.36 5.61
CA PHE A 170 1.38 17.52 4.40
C PHE A 170 2.79 16.93 4.59
N TYR A 171 3.51 17.42 5.59
CA TYR A 171 4.78 16.85 6.03
C TYR A 171 5.13 17.32 7.44
N VAL A 172 6.14 16.70 8.04
CA VAL A 172 6.73 17.13 9.32
C VAL A 172 8.20 17.45 9.14
N GLU A 173 8.72 18.36 9.95
CA GLU A 173 10.14 18.74 9.97
C GLU A 173 10.66 18.56 11.39
N GLY A 174 11.59 17.64 11.56
CA GLY A 174 12.25 17.34 12.83
C GLY A 174 13.75 17.45 12.66
N SER A 175 14.42 18.20 13.54
CA SER A 175 15.86 18.43 13.44
C SER A 175 16.30 18.92 12.05
N GLU A 176 15.52 19.86 11.47
CA GLU A 176 15.77 20.45 10.14
C GLU A 176 15.74 19.44 8.98
N THR A 177 15.11 18.28 9.15
CA THR A 177 14.90 17.29 8.09
C THR A 177 13.41 17.09 7.84
N ALA A 178 12.97 17.23 6.59
CA ALA A 178 11.59 16.99 6.21
C ALA A 178 11.27 15.49 6.00
N HIS A 179 10.11 15.08 6.49
CA HIS A 179 9.50 13.78 6.19
C HIS A 179 8.08 13.96 5.66
N ASN A 180 7.87 13.56 4.41
CA ASN A 180 6.68 13.87 3.63
C ASN A 180 5.64 12.74 3.67
N GLN A 181 4.37 13.12 3.56
CA GLN A 181 3.29 12.19 3.26
C GLN A 181 2.78 12.45 1.84
N ASP A 182 2.51 11.37 1.10
CA ASP A 182 1.80 11.48 -0.17
C ASP A 182 0.32 11.75 0.12
N LEU A 183 -0.23 12.82 -0.44
CA LEU A 183 -1.62 13.26 -0.26
C LEU A 183 -2.63 12.28 -0.89
N GLY A 184 -2.19 11.31 -1.68
CA GLY A 184 -3.03 10.21 -2.15
C GLY A 184 -3.06 9.01 -1.22
N LEU A 185 -2.26 9.00 -0.14
CA LEU A 185 -2.14 7.90 0.81
C LEU A 185 -2.74 8.26 2.18
N ALA A 186 -3.28 7.26 2.86
CA ALA A 186 -4.01 7.43 4.12
C ALA A 186 -3.20 8.09 5.26
N GLY A 187 -1.86 8.00 5.22
CA GLY A 187 -0.97 8.65 6.18
C GLY A 187 -1.05 10.18 6.18
N SER A 188 -1.53 10.79 5.09
CA SER A 188 -1.78 12.23 5.01
C SER A 188 -3.08 12.67 5.69
N CYS A 189 -3.94 11.75 6.13
CA CYS A 189 -5.22 12.06 6.76
C CYS A 189 -5.26 11.67 8.24
N LEU A 190 -4.76 12.55 9.11
CA LEU A 190 -4.67 12.28 10.54
C LEU A 190 -5.98 12.59 11.27
N PRO A 191 -6.53 11.66 12.08
CA PRO A 191 -7.80 11.89 12.79
C PRO A 191 -7.79 13.04 13.80
N ARG A 192 -6.59 13.44 14.27
CA ARG A 192 -6.42 14.49 15.27
C ARG A 192 -5.35 15.47 14.82
N PHE A 193 -5.69 16.75 14.86
CA PHE A 193 -4.73 17.83 14.65
C PHE A 193 -3.93 18.09 15.94
N ASN A 194 -2.65 18.41 15.77
CA ASN A 194 -1.79 18.99 16.78
C ASN A 194 -0.65 19.73 16.06
N THR A 195 -0.24 20.91 16.53
CA THR A 195 0.91 21.65 15.95
C THR A 195 2.22 20.87 16.06
N MET A 196 2.32 19.93 17.01
CA MET A 196 3.41 18.99 17.21
C MET A 196 2.86 17.55 17.34
N PRO A 197 2.61 16.83 16.22
CA PRO A 197 1.97 15.51 16.23
C PRO A 197 2.95 14.35 16.47
N PHE A 198 4.20 14.61 16.83
CA PHE A 198 5.23 13.59 17.04
C PHE A 198 6.12 13.90 18.26
N VAL A 199 6.90 12.91 18.66
CA VAL A 199 7.91 12.97 19.73
C VAL A 199 9.23 12.47 19.15
N TYR A 200 10.35 12.97 19.67
CA TYR A 200 11.67 12.41 19.34
C TYR A 200 12.32 11.83 20.60
N CYS A 201 13.05 10.74 20.43
CA CYS A 201 13.77 10.04 21.50
C CYS A 201 15.24 9.87 21.11
N ASN A 202 16.13 9.82 22.09
CA ASN A 202 17.56 9.59 21.88
C ASN A 202 18.00 8.20 22.36
N VAL A 203 19.28 7.87 22.15
CA VAL A 203 19.89 6.60 22.56
C VAL A 203 19.95 6.38 24.07
N ASN A 204 19.71 7.43 24.86
CA ASN A 204 19.71 7.37 26.33
C ASN A 204 18.29 7.12 26.88
N GLU A 205 17.35 6.66 26.04
CA GLU A 205 15.94 6.40 26.41
C GLU A 205 15.20 7.64 26.92
N VAL A 206 15.66 8.84 26.56
CA VAL A 206 14.99 10.11 26.89
C VAL A 206 14.22 10.61 25.68
N CYS A 207 12.90 10.71 25.83
CA CYS A 207 12.00 11.29 24.84
C CYS A 207 11.62 12.71 25.23
N ASN A 208 11.58 13.61 24.25
CA ASN A 208 11.20 15.01 24.46
C ASN A 208 10.05 15.37 23.53
N TYR A 209 9.02 15.99 24.08
CA TYR A 209 7.84 16.43 23.36
C TYR A 209 7.81 17.96 23.30
N ALA A 210 7.62 18.52 22.10
CA ALA A 210 7.49 19.96 21.87
C ALA A 210 8.55 20.84 22.56
N SER A 211 9.76 20.29 22.78
CA SER A 211 10.85 20.97 23.51
C SER A 211 11.92 21.56 22.58
N ARG A 212 11.74 21.43 21.26
CA ARG A 212 12.60 21.95 20.19
C ARG A 212 11.77 22.78 19.20
N ASN A 213 12.47 23.45 18.28
CA ASN A 213 11.89 24.24 17.20
C ASN A 213 11.45 23.38 15.99
N ASP A 214 10.97 22.18 16.25
CA ASP A 214 10.41 21.29 15.23
C ASP A 214 9.05 21.83 14.75
N LYS A 215 8.66 21.44 13.54
CA LYS A 215 7.49 22.01 12.84
C LYS A 215 6.63 20.93 12.22
N SER A 216 5.35 21.25 12.02
CA SER A 216 4.44 20.46 11.19
C SER A 216 3.83 21.34 10.12
N TYR A 217 3.50 20.74 8.98
CA TYR A 217 2.93 21.43 7.84
C TYR A 217 1.66 20.71 7.40
N TRP A 218 0.64 21.51 7.11
CA TRP A 218 -0.71 21.01 6.83
C TRP A 218 -1.23 21.66 5.56
N LEU A 219 -1.95 20.90 4.74
CA LEU A 219 -2.67 21.47 3.60
C LEU A 219 -3.68 22.48 4.14
N SER A 220 -3.80 23.64 3.49
CA SER A 220 -4.54 24.76 4.06
C SER A 220 -5.82 25.13 3.33
N THR A 221 -6.70 25.84 4.03
CA THR A 221 -8.01 26.28 3.54
C THR A 221 -7.97 27.60 2.77
N ASN A 222 -9.01 27.91 2.02
CA ASN A 222 -9.19 29.19 1.30
C ASN A 222 -9.30 30.45 2.20
N ALA A 223 -9.16 30.34 3.53
CA ALA A 223 -9.14 31.47 4.44
C ALA A 223 -8.04 32.49 4.08
N PRO A 224 -8.29 33.80 4.29
CA PRO A 224 -7.32 34.85 4.00
C PRO A 224 -6.09 34.74 4.91
N ILE A 225 -4.91 34.96 4.35
CA ILE A 225 -3.64 34.89 5.09
C ILE A 225 -3.70 35.88 6.27
N PRO A 226 -3.54 35.41 7.52
CA PRO A 226 -3.58 36.27 8.68
C PRO A 226 -2.33 37.16 8.72
N MET A 227 -2.46 38.36 9.27
CA MET A 227 -1.34 39.30 9.42
C MET A 227 -0.34 38.88 10.50
N MET A 228 -0.74 38.00 11.42
CA MET A 228 0.05 37.51 12.54
C MET A 228 -0.17 35.99 12.71
N PRO A 229 0.77 35.26 13.35
CA PRO A 229 0.57 33.85 13.66
C PRO A 229 -0.72 33.62 14.45
N VAL A 230 -1.49 32.61 14.03
CA VAL A 230 -2.74 32.22 14.70
C VAL A 230 -2.46 31.10 15.70
N ALA A 231 -3.22 31.09 16.80
CA ALA A 231 -3.07 30.14 17.91
C ALA A 231 -4.40 29.47 18.23
N GLU A 232 -4.34 28.34 18.95
CA GLU A 232 -5.49 27.66 19.54
C GLU A 232 -6.61 27.40 18.51
N ASP A 233 -7.86 27.69 18.86
CA ASP A 233 -9.04 27.39 18.04
C ASP A 233 -9.06 28.16 16.71
N ALA A 234 -8.40 29.32 16.65
CA ALA A 234 -8.31 30.11 15.42
C ALA A 234 -7.48 29.40 14.33
N ILE A 235 -6.65 28.42 14.69
CA ILE A 235 -5.90 27.59 13.74
C ILE A 235 -6.84 26.76 12.88
N GLN A 236 -7.97 26.28 13.45
CA GLN A 236 -8.88 25.36 12.78
C GLN A 236 -9.34 25.88 11.41
N ALA A 237 -9.56 27.20 11.31
CA ALA A 237 -9.99 27.85 10.08
C ALA A 237 -8.99 27.72 8.92
N TYR A 238 -7.73 27.38 9.22
CA TYR A 238 -6.64 27.32 8.25
C TYR A 238 -6.20 25.90 7.89
N ILE A 239 -6.74 24.86 8.56
CA ILE A 239 -6.34 23.46 8.34
C ILE A 239 -7.37 22.75 7.46
N SER A 240 -6.95 22.25 6.30
CA SER A 240 -7.79 21.47 5.40
C SER A 240 -8.23 20.16 6.03
N ARG A 241 -9.49 19.79 5.82
CA ARG A 241 -10.01 18.46 6.18
C ARG A 241 -9.76 17.42 5.09
N CYS A 242 -9.87 16.17 5.49
CA CYS A 242 -9.75 15.01 4.62
C CYS A 242 -10.67 13.88 5.05
N THR A 243 -10.93 12.97 4.13
CA THR A 243 -11.67 11.73 4.36
C THR A 243 -10.90 10.56 3.73
N VAL A 244 -11.00 9.38 4.33
CA VAL A 244 -10.46 8.14 3.77
C VAL A 244 -11.61 7.17 3.53
N CYS A 245 -11.65 6.63 2.31
CA CYS A 245 -12.73 5.78 1.82
C CYS A 245 -12.18 4.42 1.37
N GLU A 246 -12.95 3.36 1.53
CA GLU A 246 -12.67 2.06 0.91
C GLU A 246 -13.06 2.11 -0.56
N ALA A 247 -12.08 1.91 -1.45
CA ALA A 247 -12.24 1.98 -2.88
C ALA A 247 -12.27 0.56 -3.50
N PRO A 248 -13.09 0.33 -4.54
CA PRO A 248 -13.16 -0.97 -5.20
C PRO A 248 -11.91 -1.26 -6.06
N SER A 249 -11.23 -0.23 -6.56
CA SER A 249 -10.04 -0.37 -7.41
C SER A 249 -9.08 0.81 -7.23
N VAL A 250 -7.89 0.73 -7.81
CA VAL A 250 -6.85 1.75 -7.68
C VAL A 250 -7.25 3.03 -8.43
N ALA A 251 -7.05 4.17 -7.76
CA ALA A 251 -7.15 5.49 -8.36
C ALA A 251 -5.77 5.99 -8.82
N ILE A 252 -5.71 6.64 -9.97
CA ILE A 252 -4.50 7.22 -10.56
C ILE A 252 -4.75 8.67 -10.97
N ALA A 253 -3.71 9.50 -10.91
CA ALA A 253 -3.73 10.84 -11.50
C ALA A 253 -3.18 10.83 -12.93
N MET A 254 -3.86 11.54 -13.82
CA MET A 254 -3.41 11.83 -15.18
C MET A 254 -3.15 13.33 -15.30
N HIS A 255 -2.03 13.71 -15.92
CA HIS A 255 -1.63 15.11 -16.09
C HIS A 255 -1.56 15.45 -17.59
N SER A 256 -2.13 16.59 -18.00
CA SER A 256 -2.17 16.96 -19.42
C SER A 256 -0.92 17.69 -19.91
N GLN A 257 -0.17 18.32 -19.00
CA GLN A 257 0.83 19.34 -19.34
C GLN A 257 0.27 20.39 -20.30
N SER A 258 -1.03 20.68 -20.17
CA SER A 258 -1.79 21.62 -20.99
C SER A 258 -2.85 22.31 -20.13
N ARG A 259 -3.55 23.28 -20.72
CA ARG A 259 -4.69 23.98 -20.10
C ARG A 259 -5.97 23.16 -20.15
N SER A 260 -6.04 22.16 -21.03
CA SER A 260 -7.15 21.23 -21.15
C SER A 260 -7.06 20.13 -20.09
N ILE A 261 -8.22 19.65 -19.64
CA ILE A 261 -8.31 18.53 -18.70
C ILE A 261 -7.98 17.23 -19.45
N PRO A 262 -7.04 16.40 -18.97
CA PRO A 262 -6.70 15.14 -19.63
C PRO A 262 -7.84 14.12 -19.46
N PRO A 263 -8.26 13.41 -20.53
CA PRO A 263 -9.29 12.40 -20.39
C PRO A 263 -8.80 11.20 -19.58
N CYS A 264 -9.70 10.55 -18.82
CA CYS A 264 -9.39 9.28 -18.19
C CYS A 264 -9.09 8.18 -19.23
N PRO A 265 -8.21 7.21 -18.91
CA PRO A 265 -7.96 6.07 -19.78
C PRO A 265 -9.23 5.24 -20.06
N ARG A 266 -9.23 4.49 -21.16
CA ARG A 266 -10.34 3.59 -21.50
C ARG A 266 -10.59 2.59 -20.36
N GLY A 267 -11.85 2.46 -19.96
CA GLY A 267 -12.25 1.59 -18.84
C GLY A 267 -12.08 2.21 -17.45
N TYR A 268 -11.75 3.51 -17.37
CA TYR A 268 -11.70 4.25 -16.11
C TYR A 268 -12.83 5.28 -16.03
N ARG A 269 -13.32 5.55 -14.82
CA ARG A 269 -14.25 6.63 -14.50
C ARG A 269 -13.53 7.79 -13.81
N SER A 270 -14.04 8.99 -14.02
CA SER A 270 -13.58 10.20 -13.34
C SER A 270 -13.99 10.20 -11.87
N LEU A 271 -13.10 10.67 -11.00
CA LEU A 271 -13.42 11.01 -9.61
C LEU A 271 -13.47 12.54 -9.42
N TRP A 272 -12.39 13.24 -9.72
CA TRP A 272 -12.31 14.71 -9.71
C TRP A 272 -11.28 15.23 -10.71
N ILE A 273 -11.29 16.55 -10.91
CA ILE A 273 -10.35 17.28 -11.76
C ILE A 273 -9.60 18.29 -10.91
N GLY A 274 -8.43 18.73 -11.36
CA GLY A 274 -7.63 19.65 -10.58
C GLY A 274 -6.47 20.27 -11.35
N TYR A 275 -5.45 20.64 -10.59
CA TYR A 275 -4.18 21.18 -11.04
C TYR A 275 -3.02 20.28 -10.60
N SER A 276 -2.03 20.20 -11.48
CA SER A 276 -0.90 19.29 -11.36
C SER A 276 0.13 19.80 -10.34
N PHE A 277 -0.02 19.40 -9.08
CA PHE A 277 0.88 19.71 -7.98
C PHE A 277 2.07 18.76 -7.98
N LEU A 278 3.30 19.31 -7.98
CA LEU A 278 4.53 18.53 -8.11
C LEU A 278 5.30 18.46 -6.78
N MET A 279 5.68 19.61 -6.25
CA MET A 279 6.55 19.69 -5.07
C MET A 279 6.38 21.02 -4.31
N HIS A 280 7.02 21.12 -3.16
CA HIS A 280 7.01 22.30 -2.28
C HIS A 280 8.32 22.41 -1.51
N THR A 281 8.61 23.63 -1.06
CA THR A 281 9.71 23.92 -0.13
C THR A 281 9.29 24.99 0.88
N ALA A 282 9.92 24.98 2.05
CA ALA A 282 9.69 25.98 3.10
C ALA A 282 10.99 26.32 3.86
N ALA A 283 10.96 26.31 5.19
CA ALA A 283 12.09 26.66 6.03
C ALA A 283 13.33 25.80 5.70
N GLY A 284 14.51 26.44 5.67
CA GLY A 284 15.78 25.74 5.42
C GLY A 284 15.97 25.20 4.00
N GLY A 285 15.04 25.43 3.07
CA GLY A 285 15.06 24.77 1.76
C GLY A 285 14.54 23.33 1.79
N GLU A 286 14.11 22.86 2.96
CA GLU A 286 13.47 21.57 3.15
C GLU A 286 12.06 21.54 2.56
N GLY A 287 11.58 20.33 2.26
CA GLY A 287 10.25 20.10 1.72
C GLY A 287 10.13 18.71 1.10
N GLY A 288 9.37 18.61 0.02
CA GLY A 288 9.21 17.37 -0.73
C GLY A 288 8.21 17.48 -1.85
N GLY A 289 7.63 16.36 -2.26
CA GLY A 289 6.74 16.33 -3.40
C GLY A 289 5.80 15.15 -3.43
N GLN A 290 5.05 15.06 -4.52
CA GLN A 290 4.04 14.04 -4.73
C GLN A 290 4.45 13.12 -5.88
N SER A 291 4.06 11.86 -5.82
CA SER A 291 4.14 10.99 -7.00
C SER A 291 3.14 11.49 -8.05
N LEU A 292 3.58 11.75 -9.28
CA LEU A 292 2.69 12.20 -10.36
C LEU A 292 1.64 11.15 -10.78
N SER A 293 1.77 9.89 -10.37
CA SER A 293 0.72 8.89 -10.56
C SER A 293 -0.28 8.82 -9.41
N SER A 294 0.07 9.39 -8.26
CA SER A 294 -0.77 9.39 -7.06
C SER A 294 -1.89 10.43 -7.18
N PRO A 295 -3.11 10.16 -6.68
CA PRO A 295 -4.14 11.19 -6.55
C PRO A 295 -3.68 12.47 -5.83
N GLY A 296 -2.67 12.37 -4.96
CA GLY A 296 -2.10 13.49 -4.20
C GLY A 296 -1.43 14.57 -5.05
N SER A 297 -1.00 14.25 -6.28
CA SER A 297 -0.47 15.24 -7.24
C SER A 297 -1.58 16.05 -7.94
N CYS A 298 -2.86 15.74 -7.70
CA CYS A 298 -3.98 16.38 -8.39
C CYS A 298 -4.91 17.11 -7.40
N LEU A 299 -4.50 18.30 -6.97
CA LEU A 299 -5.28 19.17 -6.09
C LEU A 299 -6.43 19.83 -6.84
N GLU A 300 -7.66 19.76 -6.30
CA GLU A 300 -8.86 20.34 -6.92
C GLU A 300 -8.71 21.85 -7.12
N ASP A 301 -8.14 22.54 -6.12
CA ASP A 301 -7.96 23.99 -6.14
C ASP A 301 -6.50 24.41 -6.27
N PHE A 302 -6.21 25.22 -7.30
CA PHE A 302 -4.92 25.88 -7.45
C PHE A 302 -4.75 26.98 -6.40
N ARG A 303 -3.64 26.92 -5.65
CA ARG A 303 -3.23 27.96 -4.70
C ARG A 303 -1.72 28.16 -4.74
N SER A 304 -1.27 29.41 -4.77
CA SER A 304 0.17 29.74 -4.75
C SER A 304 0.87 29.25 -3.48
N THR A 305 0.15 29.15 -2.36
CA THR A 305 0.66 28.61 -1.09
C THR A 305 -0.40 27.67 -0.51
N PRO A 306 -0.42 26.38 -0.92
CA PRO A 306 -1.50 25.45 -0.55
C PRO A 306 -1.34 24.84 0.84
N PHE A 307 -0.36 25.28 1.64
CA PHE A 307 -0.07 24.71 2.96
C PHE A 307 0.33 25.79 3.97
N VAL A 308 0.09 25.51 5.25
CA VAL A 308 0.43 26.36 6.40
C VAL A 308 1.50 25.69 7.25
N GLU A 309 2.39 26.49 7.84
CA GLU A 309 3.42 26.01 8.77
C GLU A 309 2.95 26.22 10.21
N CYS A 310 3.09 25.20 11.03
CA CYS A 310 2.80 25.23 12.45
C CYS A 310 4.08 25.02 13.27
N GLN A 311 4.36 25.98 14.15
CA GLN A 311 5.46 25.92 15.09
C GLN A 311 5.03 25.08 16.29
N GLY A 312 5.69 23.93 16.48
CA GLY A 312 5.28 22.93 17.46
C GLY A 312 5.20 23.45 18.89
N ALA A 313 6.36 23.82 19.44
CA ALA A 313 6.49 24.30 20.81
C ALA A 313 5.68 25.56 21.12
N ARG A 314 5.44 26.39 20.11
CA ARG A 314 4.69 27.64 20.26
C ARG A 314 3.18 27.48 20.09
N GLY A 315 2.71 26.36 19.55
CA GLY A 315 1.28 26.15 19.31
C GLY A 315 0.68 27.16 18.33
N THR A 316 1.47 27.70 17.39
CA THR A 316 1.03 28.74 16.44
C THR A 316 1.24 28.31 15.00
N CYS A 317 0.40 28.79 14.08
CA CYS A 317 0.54 28.53 12.64
C CYS A 317 0.56 29.83 11.83
N HIS A 318 1.33 29.87 10.74
CA HIS A 318 1.49 31.05 9.91
C HIS A 318 1.98 30.75 8.48
N TYR A 319 1.79 31.72 7.59
CA TYR A 319 2.32 31.70 6.23
C TYR A 319 3.56 32.59 6.14
N PHE A 320 4.72 31.97 5.97
CA PHE A 320 5.98 32.70 5.80
C PHE A 320 6.30 32.86 4.32
N THR A 321 7.03 33.92 3.98
CA THR A 321 7.34 34.33 2.59
C THR A 321 8.26 33.36 1.85
N ASN A 322 8.98 32.51 2.57
CA ASN A 322 9.90 31.51 2.04
C ASN A 322 9.21 30.20 1.61
N LYS A 323 7.87 30.17 1.55
CA LYS A 323 7.09 29.01 1.10
C LYS A 323 6.92 29.04 -0.42
N TYR A 324 7.38 27.99 -1.08
CA TYR A 324 7.18 27.82 -2.52
C TYR A 324 6.36 26.56 -2.80
N SER A 325 5.49 26.67 -3.80
CA SER A 325 4.78 25.54 -4.38
C SER A 325 5.13 25.45 -5.87
N PHE A 326 5.32 24.22 -6.34
CA PHE A 326 5.76 23.93 -7.69
C PHE A 326 4.70 23.08 -8.37
N TRP A 327 4.35 23.47 -9.58
CA TRP A 327 3.26 22.92 -10.36
C TRP A 327 3.80 22.54 -11.74
N LEU A 328 3.29 21.45 -12.34
CA LEU A 328 3.60 21.19 -13.74
C LEU A 328 3.06 22.32 -14.61
N THR A 329 3.80 22.67 -15.66
CA THR A 329 3.42 23.74 -16.57
C THR A 329 2.65 23.21 -17.78
N ALA A 330 1.85 24.09 -18.38
CA ALA A 330 1.27 23.89 -19.70
C ALA A 330 2.35 24.19 -20.76
N ILE A 331 2.64 23.20 -21.59
CA ILE A 331 3.66 23.23 -22.63
C ILE A 331 2.95 23.17 -23.99
N ASP A 332 3.38 24.02 -24.92
CA ASP A 332 2.94 23.93 -26.31
C ASP A 332 3.72 22.78 -27.00
N GLU A 333 3.01 21.81 -27.56
CA GLU A 333 3.60 20.63 -28.21
C GLU A 333 4.61 21.02 -29.30
N THR A 334 4.40 22.15 -29.98
CA THR A 334 5.29 22.64 -31.03
C THR A 334 6.61 23.22 -30.50
N ARG A 335 6.65 23.58 -29.21
CA ARG A 335 7.79 24.24 -28.54
C ARG A 335 8.45 23.38 -27.47
N GLN A 336 8.07 22.11 -27.35
CA GLN A 336 8.55 21.23 -26.28
C GLN A 336 10.07 20.98 -26.32
N PHE A 337 10.71 21.20 -27.47
CA PHE A 337 12.15 21.05 -27.71
C PHE A 337 12.83 22.37 -28.09
N ASP A 338 12.17 23.52 -27.87
CA ASP A 338 12.81 24.81 -28.03
C ASP A 338 14.02 24.88 -27.08
N ALA A 339 15.11 25.49 -27.54
CA ALA A 339 16.39 25.49 -26.82
C ALA A 339 16.28 26.07 -25.41
N ASP A 340 15.44 27.10 -25.23
CA ASP A 340 15.21 27.76 -23.95
C ASP A 340 13.71 27.99 -23.69
N PRO A 341 13.21 27.71 -22.47
CA PRO A 341 11.88 28.12 -22.07
C PRO A 341 11.80 29.65 -21.96
N ILE A 342 10.72 30.26 -22.46
CA ILE A 342 10.49 31.72 -22.38
C ILE A 342 10.20 32.10 -20.91
N PRO A 343 11.08 32.86 -20.23
CA PRO A 343 10.87 33.24 -18.84
C PRO A 343 9.71 34.23 -18.69
N GLU A 344 8.86 34.03 -17.70
CA GLU A 344 7.71 34.90 -17.43
C GLU A 344 7.48 35.01 -15.91
N THR A 345 7.14 36.22 -15.44
CA THR A 345 6.71 36.43 -14.04
C THR A 345 5.20 36.64 -14.01
N LEU A 346 4.48 35.65 -13.49
CA LEU A 346 3.01 35.64 -13.43
C LEU A 346 2.51 36.31 -12.15
N LYS A 347 1.56 37.24 -12.26
CA LYS A 347 0.96 37.94 -11.10
C LYS A 347 -0.55 37.66 -10.99
N ALA A 348 -1.08 37.74 -9.75
CA ALA A 348 -2.50 37.80 -9.39
C ALA A 348 -3.50 37.20 -10.41
N GLY A 349 -3.80 35.89 -10.30
CA GLY A 349 -4.78 35.19 -11.15
C GLY A 349 -4.23 34.63 -12.47
N GLN A 350 -3.11 35.16 -12.98
CA GLN A 350 -2.42 34.62 -14.15
C GLN A 350 -1.76 33.24 -13.96
N PRO A 351 -1.28 32.83 -12.76
CA PRO A 351 -0.59 31.54 -12.60
C PRO A 351 -1.38 30.33 -13.10
N ARG A 352 -2.71 30.35 -12.95
CA ARG A 352 -3.60 29.27 -13.44
C ARG A 352 -3.51 29.04 -14.95
N SER A 353 -3.14 30.06 -15.72
CA SER A 353 -3.02 29.96 -17.19
C SER A 353 -1.77 29.19 -17.64
N ARG A 354 -0.77 29.06 -16.77
CA ARG A 354 0.44 28.28 -17.03
C ARG A 354 0.45 26.96 -16.27
N ALA A 355 -0.42 26.76 -15.29
CA ALA A 355 -0.51 25.51 -14.56
C ALA A 355 -1.19 24.41 -15.39
N SER A 356 -0.55 23.24 -15.43
CA SER A 356 -1.08 22.02 -16.03
C SER A 356 -2.32 21.53 -15.28
N ARG A 357 -3.27 20.95 -16.03
CA ARG A 357 -4.46 20.32 -15.47
C ARG A 357 -4.25 18.84 -15.26
N CYS A 358 -5.05 18.28 -14.35
CA CYS A 358 -5.07 16.86 -14.07
C CYS A 358 -6.49 16.35 -13.83
N GLN A 359 -6.63 15.03 -13.92
CA GLN A 359 -7.86 14.32 -13.60
C GLN A 359 -7.51 13.04 -12.85
N VAL A 360 -8.21 12.78 -11.75
CA VAL A 360 -8.08 11.52 -11.00
C VAL A 360 -9.12 10.54 -11.50
N CYS A 361 -8.65 9.35 -11.82
CA CYS A 361 -9.39 8.31 -12.52
C CYS A 361 -9.33 6.99 -11.75
N MET A 362 -10.41 6.23 -11.76
CA MET A 362 -10.48 4.90 -11.13
C MET A 362 -10.95 3.86 -12.14
N LYS A 363 -10.34 2.66 -12.11
CA LYS A 363 -10.73 1.58 -13.02
C LYS A 363 -12.15 1.09 -12.72
N ASN A 364 -12.97 0.93 -13.75
CA ASN A 364 -14.26 0.26 -13.61
C ASN A 364 -14.03 -1.25 -13.43
N LEU A 365 -14.75 -1.84 -12.46
CA LEU A 365 -14.74 -3.29 -12.21
C LEU A 365 -15.98 -3.95 -12.80
#